data_AF-A0A962JV75-F1
#
_entry.id   AF-A0A962JV75-F1
#
_cell.length_a   1.000
_cell.length_b   1.000
_cell.length_c   1.000
_cell.angle_alpha   90.00
_cell.angle_beta   90.00
_cell.angle_gamma   90.00
#
_symmetry.space_group_name_H-M   'P 1'
#
loop_
_entity.id
_entity.type
_entity.pdbx_description
1 polymer ?
#
loop_
_entity_poly.entity_id
_entity_poly.type
_entity_poly.pdbx_seq_one_letter_code
_entity_poly.pdbx_strand_id
1 'polypeptide(L)'
;MSQISPTPETEKPFARRAWPDFVALGIGLAVAYGLRWETRDLVWSLWLCSLSVGFATLFAGIAGMLRSEGRMAVMPRGALLGGSLFYVVFFSVHFGAFHAGHSVFLQQFFPLEGVPEDGFGEAFMNPLLLWAHAIRDLMPAYGVFLIPALISEREQLRDAFGSARGPRGVGGIMFRPYANVIRMHLLIFFFAFAEAISLDSFLVYAVVYTVYFFPWRYLKNLRRQTDGLDRD
;
A
#
# COMPACT_ATOMS: atom_id res chain seq x y z
N MET A 1 22.77 2.11 -40.55
CA MET A 1 21.83 1.11 -39.98
C MET A 1 22.57 0.33 -38.90
N SER A 2 22.49 0.78 -37.65
CA SER A 2 23.09 0.10 -36.50
C SER A 2 22.00 -0.72 -35.82
N GLN A 3 22.10 -2.05 -35.87
CA GLN A 3 21.16 -2.93 -35.19
C GLN A 3 21.36 -2.80 -33.68
N ILE A 4 20.33 -2.33 -32.97
CA ILE A 4 20.27 -2.39 -31.52
C ILE A 4 19.88 -3.82 -31.17
N SER A 5 20.86 -4.63 -30.77
CA SER A 5 20.60 -5.95 -30.18
C SER A 5 19.80 -5.76 -28.88
N PRO A 6 18.61 -6.35 -28.72
CA PRO A 6 17.89 -6.31 -27.47
C PRO A 6 18.70 -7.03 -26.38
N THR A 7 18.92 -6.35 -25.25
CA THR A 7 19.59 -6.93 -24.08
C THR A 7 18.74 -8.04 -23.47
N PRO A 8 19.33 -9.15 -22.98
CA PRO A 8 18.60 -10.35 -22.51
C PRO A 8 17.81 -10.18 -21.20
N GLU A 9 17.69 -8.97 -20.66
CA GLU A 9 16.95 -8.71 -19.42
C GLU A 9 15.43 -8.55 -19.62
N THR A 10 14.95 -8.47 -20.87
CA THR A 10 13.53 -8.25 -21.17
C THR A 10 12.63 -9.49 -21.05
N GLU A 11 13.19 -10.70 -20.91
CA GLU A 11 12.41 -11.95 -20.96
C GLU A 11 12.37 -12.75 -19.65
N LYS A 12 12.06 -12.11 -18.52
CA LYS A 12 11.39 -12.89 -17.46
C LYS A 12 9.91 -12.98 -17.81
N PRO A 13 9.36 -14.16 -18.16
CA PRO A 13 7.99 -14.29 -18.64
C PRO A 13 7.04 -13.67 -17.62
N PHE A 14 6.06 -12.92 -18.11
CA PHE A 14 5.02 -12.21 -17.34
C PHE A 14 4.49 -13.05 -16.16
N ALA A 15 4.23 -14.34 -16.39
CA ALA A 15 3.79 -15.30 -15.40
C ALA A 15 4.73 -15.41 -14.17
N ARG A 16 6.04 -15.38 -14.35
CA ARG A 16 7.03 -15.54 -13.25
C ARG A 16 7.11 -14.30 -12.35
N ARG A 17 6.75 -13.12 -12.86
CA ARG A 17 6.70 -11.87 -12.08
C ARG A 17 5.40 -11.74 -11.30
N ALA A 18 4.27 -12.10 -11.90
CA ALA A 18 2.94 -11.99 -11.30
C ALA A 18 2.58 -13.18 -10.39
N TRP A 19 3.24 -14.34 -10.55
CA TRP A 19 2.92 -15.55 -9.78
C TRP A 19 2.86 -15.36 -8.26
N PRO A 20 3.82 -14.67 -7.60
CA PRO A 20 3.74 -14.49 -6.15
C PRO A 20 2.53 -13.66 -5.73
N ASP A 21 2.05 -12.76 -6.58
CA ASP A 21 0.85 -11.96 -6.32
C ASP A 21 -0.41 -12.82 -6.43
N PHE A 22 -0.47 -13.71 -7.42
CA PHE A 22 -1.55 -14.70 -7.54
C PHE A 22 -1.54 -15.71 -6.39
N VAL A 23 -0.37 -16.11 -5.89
CA VAL A 23 -0.25 -16.98 -4.71
C VAL A 23 -0.70 -16.25 -3.45
N ALA A 24 -0.24 -15.01 -3.24
CA ALA A 24 -0.68 -14.19 -2.12
C ALA A 24 -2.20 -13.97 -2.15
N LEU A 25 -2.76 -13.75 -3.34
CA LEU A 25 -4.20 -13.66 -3.58
C LEU A 25 -4.93 -14.94 -3.19
N GLY A 26 -4.44 -16.09 -3.66
CA GLY A 26 -5.01 -17.40 -3.35
C GLY A 26 -4.97 -17.71 -1.85
N ILE A 27 -3.86 -17.37 -1.17
CA ILE A 27 -3.73 -17.52 0.28
C ILE A 27 -4.72 -16.59 1.01
N GLY A 28 -4.81 -15.33 0.61
CA GLY A 28 -5.76 -14.38 1.18
C GLY A 28 -7.21 -14.85 1.05
N LEU A 29 -7.58 -15.38 -0.13
CA LEU A 29 -8.90 -15.98 -0.36
C LEU A 29 -9.13 -17.23 0.49
N ALA A 30 -8.15 -18.12 0.58
CA ALA A 30 -8.27 -19.35 1.36
C ALA A 30 -8.45 -19.05 2.86
N VAL A 31 -7.70 -18.07 3.38
CA VAL A 31 -7.84 -17.61 4.77
C VAL A 31 -9.21 -16.97 4.99
N ALA A 32 -9.64 -16.06 4.13
CA ALA A 32 -10.94 -15.41 4.25
C ALA A 32 -12.09 -16.44 4.18
N TYR A 33 -12.02 -17.39 3.25
CA TYR A 33 -13.01 -18.46 3.13
C TYR A 33 -13.02 -19.39 4.36
N GLY A 34 -11.84 -19.81 4.82
CA GLY A 34 -11.70 -20.71 5.97
C GLY A 34 -12.19 -20.08 7.29
N LEU A 35 -11.96 -18.78 7.46
CA LEU A 35 -12.40 -18.01 8.62
C LEU A 35 -13.83 -17.45 8.49
N ARG A 36 -14.51 -17.72 7.36
CA ARG A 36 -15.84 -17.18 7.03
C ARG A 36 -15.93 -15.67 7.16
N TRP A 37 -14.87 -14.98 6.72
CA TRP A 37 -14.80 -13.52 6.76
C TRP A 37 -15.86 -12.87 5.89
N GLU A 38 -16.52 -11.89 6.46
CA GLU A 38 -17.49 -11.04 5.80
C GLU A 38 -16.81 -9.84 5.15
N THR A 39 -17.57 -8.99 4.47
CA THR A 39 -17.03 -7.78 3.84
C THR A 39 -16.37 -6.85 4.85
N ARG A 40 -16.91 -6.77 6.08
CA ARG A 40 -16.32 -5.99 7.18
C ARG A 40 -14.88 -6.43 7.51
N ASP A 41 -14.66 -7.73 7.62
CA ASP A 41 -13.35 -8.31 7.96
C ASP A 41 -12.31 -8.00 6.88
N LEU A 42 -12.73 -8.05 5.61
CA LEU A 42 -11.87 -7.73 4.48
C LEU A 42 -11.46 -6.25 4.51
N VAL A 43 -12.43 -5.35 4.69
CA VAL A 43 -12.18 -3.90 4.69
C VAL A 43 -11.23 -3.51 5.83
N TRP A 44 -11.44 -4.04 7.03
CA TRP A 44 -10.56 -3.79 8.18
C TRP A 44 -9.18 -4.43 8.04
N SER A 45 -9.10 -5.63 7.43
CA SER A 45 -7.81 -6.25 7.07
C SER A 45 -7.03 -5.38 6.09
N LEU A 46 -7.69 -4.82 5.07
CA LEU A 46 -7.06 -3.93 4.08
C LEU A 46 -6.60 -2.62 4.71
N TRP A 47 -7.39 -2.05 5.64
CA TRP A 47 -7.00 -0.86 6.41
C TRP A 47 -5.76 -1.15 7.28
N LEU A 48 -5.71 -2.30 7.96
CA LEU A 48 -4.54 -2.69 8.75
C LEU A 48 -3.31 -2.90 7.87
N CYS A 49 -3.49 -3.50 6.70
CA CYS A 49 -2.44 -3.67 5.70
C CYS A 49 -1.93 -2.33 5.18
N SER A 50 -2.81 -1.37 4.86
CA SER A 50 -2.38 -0.06 4.36
C SER A 50 -1.57 0.70 5.39
N LEU A 51 -2.01 0.68 6.66
CA LEU A 51 -1.26 1.25 7.78
C LEU A 51 0.14 0.62 7.87
N SER A 52 0.19 -0.71 7.91
CA SER A 52 1.43 -1.47 8.11
C SER A 52 2.42 -1.31 6.96
N VAL A 53 1.95 -1.44 5.71
CA VAL A 53 2.77 -1.29 4.50
C VAL A 53 3.24 0.15 4.35
N GLY A 54 2.41 1.14 4.73
CA GLY A 54 2.79 2.55 4.72
C GLY A 54 4.01 2.82 5.60
N PHE A 55 3.97 2.39 6.86
CA PHE A 55 5.10 2.50 7.79
C PHE A 55 6.31 1.66 7.35
N ALA A 56 6.10 0.43 6.88
CA ALA A 56 7.18 -0.40 6.35
C ALA A 56 7.89 0.27 5.16
N THR A 57 7.14 0.93 4.27
CA THR A 57 7.66 1.68 3.13
C THR A 57 8.48 2.89 3.58
N LEU A 58 7.99 3.63 4.57
CA LEU A 58 8.73 4.75 5.19
C LEU A 58 10.09 4.27 5.72
N PHE A 59 10.09 3.23 6.55
CA PHE A 59 11.32 2.71 7.15
C PHE A 59 12.27 2.12 6.10
N ALA A 60 11.74 1.42 5.09
CA ALA A 60 12.53 0.92 3.97
C ALA A 60 13.21 2.08 3.20
N GLY A 61 12.48 3.16 2.94
CA GLY A 61 13.02 4.36 2.29
C GLY A 61 14.13 5.02 3.09
N ILE A 62 13.93 5.21 4.40
CA ILE A 62 14.94 5.78 5.30
C ILE A 62 16.17 4.87 5.38
N ALA A 63 15.98 3.57 5.55
CA ALA A 63 17.08 2.60 5.56
C ALA A 63 17.87 2.60 4.24
N GLY A 64 17.17 2.73 3.10
CA GLY A 64 17.79 2.88 1.79
C GLY A 64 18.63 4.15 1.70
N MET A 65 18.13 5.28 2.19
CA MET A 65 18.84 6.56 2.23
C MET A 65 20.10 6.48 3.09
N LEU A 66 20.00 5.92 4.29
CA LEU A 66 21.13 5.77 5.22
C LEU A 66 22.22 4.83 4.68
N ARG A 67 21.85 3.85 3.84
CA ARG A 67 22.79 2.90 3.19
C ARG A 67 23.28 3.35 1.82
N SER A 68 22.88 4.54 1.34
CA SER A 68 23.28 5.03 0.02
C SER A 68 24.68 5.69 0.11
N GLU A 69 25.71 4.94 -0.25
CA GLU A 69 27.11 5.40 -0.13
C GLU A 69 27.55 6.36 -1.26
N GLY A 70 26.83 6.40 -2.40
CA GLY A 70 27.37 7.02 -3.62
C GLY A 70 26.71 8.33 -4.11
N ARG A 71 25.50 8.70 -3.65
CA ARG A 71 24.76 9.87 -4.18
C ARG A 71 24.34 10.90 -3.14
N MET A 72 24.15 10.48 -1.89
CA MET A 72 23.86 11.37 -0.76
C MET A 72 25.14 11.88 -0.08
N ALA A 73 26.32 11.49 -0.59
CA ALA A 73 27.63 11.95 -0.13
C ALA A 73 27.82 13.48 -0.23
N VAL A 74 26.98 14.16 -1.02
CA VAL A 74 26.97 15.63 -1.17
C VAL A 74 26.19 16.31 -0.03
N MET A 75 25.26 15.61 0.63
CA MET A 75 24.49 16.19 1.74
C MET A 75 25.24 16.03 3.07
N PRO A 76 25.29 17.08 3.90
CA PRO A 76 25.79 16.98 5.25
C PRO A 76 25.01 15.90 6.03
N ARG A 77 25.71 15.03 6.78
CA ARG A 77 25.07 13.97 7.59
C ARG A 77 23.98 14.52 8.52
N GLY A 78 24.17 15.72 9.07
CA GLY A 78 23.17 16.40 9.89
C GLY A 78 21.87 16.73 9.13
N ALA A 79 21.97 17.14 7.87
CA ALA A 79 20.79 17.40 7.03
C ALA A 79 20.05 16.11 6.67
N LEU A 80 20.78 15.01 6.43
CA LEU A 80 20.19 13.69 6.19
C LEU A 80 19.42 13.16 7.40
N LEU A 81 20.02 13.26 8.59
CA LEU A 81 19.39 12.84 9.84
C LEU A 81 18.21 13.74 10.20
N GLY A 82 18.37 15.06 10.12
CA GLY A 82 17.31 16.03 10.37
C GLY A 82 16.13 15.87 9.42
N GLY A 83 16.40 15.73 8.12
CA GLY A 83 15.37 15.48 7.12
C GLY A 83 14.65 14.14 7.31
N SER A 84 15.39 13.08 7.65
CA SER A 84 14.79 11.77 7.94
C SER A 84 13.90 11.82 9.19
N LEU A 85 14.36 12.48 10.27
CA LEU A 85 13.59 12.64 11.50
C LEU A 85 12.32 13.47 11.26
N PHE A 86 12.45 14.61 10.59
CA PHE A 86 11.31 15.43 10.19
C PHE A 86 10.30 14.59 9.41
N TYR A 87 10.77 13.79 8.45
CA TYR A 87 9.90 12.97 7.61
C TYR A 87 9.21 11.87 8.42
N VAL A 88 9.89 11.22 9.37
CA VAL A 88 9.25 10.24 10.28
C VAL A 88 8.13 10.89 11.07
N VAL A 89 8.39 12.04 11.70
CA VAL A 89 7.41 12.73 12.53
C VAL A 89 6.23 13.21 11.70
N PHE A 90 6.51 13.94 10.61
CA PHE A 90 5.49 14.46 9.72
C PHE A 90 4.64 13.34 9.12
N PHE A 91 5.28 12.29 8.58
CA PHE A 91 4.57 11.14 8.03
C PHE A 91 3.71 10.49 9.11
N SER A 92 4.26 10.19 10.29
CA SER A 92 3.51 9.49 11.35
C SER A 92 2.27 10.27 11.77
N VAL A 93 2.41 11.57 12.01
CA VAL A 93 1.28 12.43 12.42
C VAL A 93 0.27 12.55 11.28
N HIS A 94 0.71 12.91 10.07
CA HIS A 94 -0.18 13.15 8.94
C HIS A 94 -0.86 11.86 8.47
N PHE A 95 -0.09 10.84 8.10
CA PHE A 95 -0.59 9.54 7.65
C PHE A 95 -1.43 8.85 8.72
N GLY A 96 -0.99 8.90 9.98
CA GLY A 96 -1.72 8.37 11.13
C GLY A 96 -3.04 9.08 11.35
N ALA A 97 -3.08 10.41 11.33
CA ALA A 97 -4.32 11.19 11.48
C ALA A 97 -5.34 10.86 10.38
N PHE A 98 -4.91 10.71 9.12
CA PHE A 98 -5.79 10.26 8.04
C PHE A 98 -6.31 8.83 8.26
N HIS A 99 -5.45 7.90 8.72
CA HIS A 99 -5.89 6.53 9.02
C HIS A 99 -6.86 6.47 10.21
N ALA A 100 -6.61 7.25 11.26
CA ALA A 100 -7.52 7.39 12.40
C ALA A 100 -8.88 7.95 11.94
N GLY A 101 -8.90 9.06 11.18
CA GLY A 101 -10.13 9.60 10.60
C GLY A 101 -10.87 8.58 9.73
N HIS A 102 -10.13 7.79 8.96
CA HIS A 102 -10.69 6.71 8.15
C HIS A 102 -11.32 5.59 8.95
N SER A 103 -10.72 5.22 10.07
CA SER A 103 -11.31 4.20 10.95
C SER A 103 -12.68 4.63 11.48
N VAL A 104 -12.92 5.93 11.67
CA VAL A 104 -14.24 6.46 12.05
C VAL A 104 -15.27 6.15 10.98
N PHE A 105 -14.97 6.45 9.72
CA PHE A 105 -15.87 6.12 8.60
C PHE A 105 -16.07 4.62 8.48
N LEU A 106 -14.99 3.83 8.57
CA LEU A 106 -15.09 2.37 8.51
C LEU A 106 -15.95 1.80 9.63
N GLN A 107 -15.88 2.35 10.84
CA GLN A 107 -16.72 1.89 11.94
C GLN A 107 -18.20 2.23 11.72
N GLN A 108 -18.51 3.33 11.02
CA GLN A 108 -19.89 3.71 10.69
C GLN A 108 -20.55 2.78 9.67
N PHE A 109 -19.78 2.29 8.67
CA PHE A 109 -20.29 1.43 7.59
C PHE A 109 -20.08 -0.07 7.90
N PHE A 110 -18.94 -0.42 8.51
CA PHE A 110 -18.52 -1.78 8.78
C PHE A 110 -18.12 -1.93 10.26
N PRO A 111 -19.07 -1.84 11.21
CA PRO A 111 -18.76 -1.84 12.63
C PRO A 111 -18.06 -3.13 13.07
N LEU A 112 -16.96 -2.97 13.81
CA LEU A 112 -16.29 -4.06 14.50
C LEU A 112 -16.79 -4.21 15.93
N GLU A 113 -17.08 -5.45 16.32
CA GLU A 113 -17.42 -5.81 17.69
C GLU A 113 -16.20 -5.58 18.61
N GLY A 114 -16.40 -4.86 19.71
CA GLY A 114 -15.33 -4.55 20.66
C GLY A 114 -14.47 -3.32 20.31
N VAL A 115 -14.71 -2.68 19.17
CA VAL A 115 -14.11 -1.39 18.81
C VAL A 115 -15.09 -0.26 19.18
N PRO A 116 -14.62 0.88 19.74
CA PRO A 116 -15.46 2.05 20.03
C PRO A 116 -16.27 2.51 18.82
N GLU A 117 -17.43 3.16 19.04
CA GLU A 117 -18.31 3.63 17.96
C GLU A 117 -17.65 4.71 17.08
N ASP A 118 -16.71 5.48 17.63
CA ASP A 118 -15.90 6.43 16.88
C ASP A 118 -14.68 5.77 16.19
N GLY A 119 -14.61 4.43 16.16
CA GLY A 119 -13.50 3.68 15.59
C GLY A 119 -12.22 3.92 16.39
N PHE A 120 -11.20 4.49 15.73
CA PHE A 120 -9.98 4.99 16.37
C PHE A 120 -9.87 6.52 16.29
N GLY A 121 -11.00 7.23 16.33
CA GLY A 121 -11.08 8.69 16.28
C GLY A 121 -10.25 9.36 17.38
N GLU A 122 -10.25 8.80 18.60
CA GLU A 122 -9.40 9.27 19.71
C GLU A 122 -7.89 9.28 19.40
N ALA A 123 -7.45 8.44 18.45
CA ALA A 123 -6.06 8.38 18.01
C ALA A 123 -5.70 9.42 16.93
N PHE A 124 -6.62 10.33 16.58
CA PHE A 124 -6.34 11.40 15.63
C PHE A 124 -5.15 12.25 16.09
N MET A 125 -4.17 12.46 15.19
CA MET A 125 -2.88 13.11 15.49
C MET A 125 -1.99 12.38 16.53
N ASN A 126 -2.38 11.19 17.00
CA ASN A 126 -1.62 10.37 17.94
C ASN A 126 -1.27 9.00 17.32
N PRO A 127 -0.19 8.93 16.52
CA PRO A 127 0.16 7.70 15.80
C PRO A 127 0.54 6.53 16.72
N LEU A 128 1.04 6.80 17.92
CA LEU A 128 1.37 5.74 18.88
C LEU A 128 0.10 5.09 19.43
N LEU A 129 -0.90 5.91 19.78
CA LEU A 129 -2.20 5.41 20.22
C LEU A 129 -2.91 4.64 19.10
N LEU A 130 -2.83 5.13 17.85
CA LEU A 130 -3.38 4.44 16.69
C LEU A 130 -2.81 3.02 16.54
N TRP A 131 -1.48 2.89 16.66
CA TRP A 131 -0.82 1.61 16.61
C TRP A 131 -1.18 0.71 17.80
N ALA A 132 -1.33 1.28 19.00
CA ALA A 132 -1.76 0.52 20.17
C ALA A 132 -3.15 -0.10 19.95
N HIS A 133 -4.11 0.67 19.43
CA HIS A 133 -5.43 0.18 19.05
C HIS A 133 -5.35 -0.87 17.94
N ALA A 134 -4.64 -0.59 16.84
CA ALA A 134 -4.51 -1.53 15.74
C ALA A 134 -3.89 -2.88 16.19
N ILE A 135 -2.89 -2.84 17.08
CA ILE A 135 -2.26 -4.06 17.61
C ILE A 135 -3.19 -4.82 18.55
N ARG A 136 -3.90 -4.12 19.43
CA ARG A 136 -4.78 -4.74 20.42
C ARG A 136 -6.06 -5.30 19.79
N ASP A 137 -6.69 -4.51 18.92
CA ASP A 137 -8.07 -4.72 18.47
C ASP A 137 -8.13 -5.44 17.12
N LEU A 138 -7.18 -5.19 16.20
CA LEU A 138 -7.20 -5.76 14.84
C LEU A 138 -6.21 -6.89 14.63
N MET A 139 -5.03 -6.83 15.23
CA MET A 139 -3.97 -7.82 14.97
C MET A 139 -4.36 -9.26 15.32
N PRO A 140 -5.09 -9.55 16.43
CA PRO A 140 -5.49 -10.91 16.75
C PRO A 140 -6.41 -11.53 15.69
N ALA A 141 -7.30 -10.72 15.09
CA ALA A 141 -8.25 -11.18 14.10
C ALA A 141 -7.65 -11.18 12.69
N TYR A 142 -6.96 -10.11 12.30
CA TYR A 142 -6.61 -9.81 10.91
C TYR A 142 -5.10 -9.84 10.63
N GLY A 143 -4.26 -10.00 11.66
CA GLY A 143 -2.81 -9.96 11.52
C GLY A 143 -2.24 -11.01 10.56
N VAL A 144 -2.90 -12.16 10.43
CA VAL A 144 -2.50 -13.20 9.46
C VAL A 144 -2.57 -12.71 8.01
N PHE A 145 -3.46 -11.76 7.71
CA PHE A 145 -3.63 -11.18 6.38
C PHE A 145 -2.47 -10.24 5.99
N LEU A 146 -1.66 -9.80 6.96
CA LEU A 146 -0.45 -9.03 6.67
C LEU A 146 0.58 -9.84 5.88
N ILE A 147 0.61 -11.17 6.04
CA ILE A 147 1.57 -12.03 5.34
C ILE A 147 1.39 -11.95 3.81
N PRO A 148 0.21 -12.28 3.24
CA PRO A 148 -0.01 -12.14 1.81
C PRO A 148 0.10 -10.68 1.34
N ALA A 149 -0.34 -9.71 2.15
CA ALA A 149 -0.21 -8.29 1.80
C ALA A 149 1.26 -7.86 1.66
N LEU A 150 2.13 -8.25 2.60
CA LEU A 150 3.57 -7.95 2.54
C LEU A 150 4.25 -8.67 1.36
N ILE A 151 3.82 -9.88 1.03
CA ILE A 151 4.31 -10.59 -0.16
C ILE A 151 3.92 -9.83 -1.43
N SER A 152 2.67 -9.39 -1.55
CA SER A 152 2.19 -8.62 -2.71
C SER A 152 2.94 -7.30 -2.85
N GLU A 153 3.21 -6.62 -1.73
CA GLU A 153 3.87 -5.31 -1.70
C GLU A 153 5.41 -5.37 -1.68
N ARG A 154 6.00 -6.57 -1.80
CA ARG A 154 7.46 -6.79 -1.74
C ARG A 154 8.25 -5.93 -2.73
N GLU A 155 7.70 -5.72 -3.93
CA GLU A 155 8.37 -4.91 -4.95
C GLU A 155 8.33 -3.44 -4.60
N GLN A 156 7.23 -2.95 -4.02
CA GLN A 156 7.15 -1.58 -3.51
C GLN A 156 8.15 -1.36 -2.38
N LEU A 157 8.26 -2.30 -1.43
CA LEU A 157 9.22 -2.21 -0.33
C LEU A 157 10.67 -2.25 -0.84
N ARG A 158 10.96 -3.14 -1.79
CA ARG A 158 12.27 -3.22 -2.44
C ARG A 158 12.58 -1.96 -3.24
N ASP A 159 11.60 -1.42 -3.96
CA ASP A 159 11.74 -0.18 -4.72
C ASP A 159 11.92 1.00 -3.78
N ALA A 160 11.24 1.07 -2.63
CA ALA A 160 11.43 2.13 -1.65
C ALA A 160 12.85 2.09 -1.07
N PHE A 161 13.31 0.90 -0.71
CA PHE A 161 14.70 0.67 -0.28
C PHE A 161 15.72 1.01 -1.38
N GLY A 162 15.42 0.68 -2.63
CA GLY A 162 16.30 0.90 -3.79
C GLY A 162 16.20 2.29 -4.42
N SER A 163 15.12 3.04 -4.22
CA SER A 163 14.91 4.37 -4.84
C SER A 163 15.88 5.41 -4.29
N ALA A 164 16.39 5.22 -3.07
CA ALA A 164 17.51 5.97 -2.54
C ALA A 164 18.83 5.78 -3.33
N ARG A 165 18.92 4.73 -4.16
CA ARG A 165 20.07 4.46 -5.05
C ARG A 165 19.83 4.87 -6.51
N GLY A 166 18.58 5.13 -6.92
CA GLY A 166 18.21 5.37 -8.33
C GLY A 166 18.20 6.85 -8.76
N PRO A 167 18.04 7.16 -10.07
CA PRO A 167 18.03 8.55 -10.59
C PRO A 167 16.75 9.33 -10.26
N ARG A 168 15.76 8.69 -9.64
CA ARG A 168 14.46 9.28 -9.35
C ARG A 168 14.56 9.96 -7.97
N GLY A 169 14.76 11.27 -7.99
CA GLY A 169 15.02 12.08 -6.79
C GLY A 169 13.93 12.03 -5.71
N VAL A 170 14.22 12.71 -4.60
CA VAL A 170 13.45 12.78 -3.34
C VAL A 170 11.94 13.01 -3.55
N GLY A 171 11.53 13.74 -4.59
CA GLY A 171 10.11 13.96 -4.92
C GLY A 171 9.32 12.69 -5.27
N GLY A 172 9.96 11.66 -5.83
CA GLY A 172 9.31 10.37 -6.10
C GLY A 172 9.06 9.52 -4.85
N ILE A 173 9.84 9.75 -3.78
CA ILE A 173 9.68 9.10 -2.48
C ILE A 173 8.51 9.73 -1.73
N MET A 174 8.31 11.05 -1.87
CA MET A 174 7.22 11.77 -1.19
C MET A 174 5.84 11.38 -1.69
N PHE A 175 5.62 11.21 -3.00
CA PHE A 175 4.26 11.04 -3.53
C PHE A 175 3.74 9.59 -3.54
N ARG A 176 4.64 8.60 -3.49
CA ARG A 176 4.30 7.17 -3.57
C ARG A 176 3.36 6.69 -2.45
N PRO A 177 3.55 7.07 -1.17
CA PRO A 177 2.61 6.69 -0.11
C PRO A 177 1.20 7.27 -0.34
N TYR A 178 1.11 8.50 -0.83
CA TYR A 178 -0.18 9.17 -1.07
C TYR A 178 -1.01 8.51 -2.18
N ALA A 179 -0.37 7.99 -3.23
CA ALA A 179 -1.09 7.29 -4.30
C ALA A 179 -1.81 6.03 -3.79
N ASN A 180 -1.17 5.27 -2.89
CA ASN A 180 -1.80 4.09 -2.27
C ASN A 180 -2.91 4.50 -1.30
N VAL A 181 -2.72 5.58 -0.56
CA VAL A 181 -3.73 6.15 0.34
C VAL A 181 -4.97 6.58 -0.46
N ILE A 182 -4.81 7.34 -1.54
CA ILE A 182 -5.92 7.77 -2.41
C ILE A 182 -6.68 6.57 -2.96
N ARG A 183 -5.97 5.53 -3.42
CA ARG A 183 -6.60 4.28 -3.90
C ARG A 183 -7.46 3.63 -2.82
N MET A 184 -6.96 3.57 -1.57
CA MET A 184 -7.74 3.08 -0.44
C MET A 184 -8.93 3.98 -0.12
N HIS A 185 -8.77 5.31 -0.17
CA HIS A 185 -9.85 6.26 0.09
C HIS A 185 -11.00 6.12 -0.91
N LEU A 186 -10.66 6.00 -2.20
CA LEU A 186 -11.65 5.80 -3.25
C LEU A 186 -12.41 4.48 -3.09
N LEU A 187 -11.75 3.43 -2.62
CA LEU A 187 -12.39 2.14 -2.32
C LEU A 187 -13.32 2.26 -1.12
N ILE A 188 -12.90 2.91 -0.03
CA ILE A 188 -13.76 3.11 1.16
C ILE A 188 -15.00 3.92 0.79
N PHE A 189 -14.86 5.01 0.01
CA PHE A 189 -16.01 5.76 -0.49
C PHE A 189 -16.88 4.94 -1.44
N PHE A 190 -16.28 4.11 -2.28
CA PHE A 190 -17.02 3.19 -3.16
C PHE A 190 -17.82 2.17 -2.34
N PHE A 191 -17.23 1.56 -1.31
CA PHE A 191 -17.91 0.63 -0.42
C PHE A 191 -19.06 1.29 0.34
N ALA A 192 -18.82 2.46 0.92
CA ALA A 192 -19.84 3.26 1.62
C ALA A 192 -21.02 3.60 0.70
N PHE A 193 -20.74 3.98 -0.56
CA PHE A 193 -21.78 4.26 -1.54
C PHE A 193 -22.50 3.00 -2.01
N ALA A 194 -21.78 1.89 -2.18
CA ALA A 194 -22.34 0.60 -2.59
C ALA A 194 -23.28 0.03 -1.51
N GLU A 195 -22.90 0.14 -0.25
CA GLU A 195 -23.74 -0.25 0.88
C GLU A 195 -24.98 0.63 0.99
N ALA A 196 -24.83 1.95 0.82
CA ALA A 196 -25.95 2.90 0.84
C ALA A 196 -27.02 2.61 -0.24
N ILE A 197 -26.66 1.91 -1.32
CA ILE A 197 -27.60 1.47 -2.36
C ILE A 197 -27.88 -0.05 -2.34
N SER A 198 -27.47 -0.75 -1.26
CA SER A 198 -27.64 -2.20 -1.07
C SER A 198 -27.19 -3.02 -2.28
N LEU A 199 -26.05 -2.65 -2.87
CA LEU A 199 -25.47 -3.36 -4.01
C LEU A 199 -25.09 -4.79 -3.60
N ASP A 200 -25.42 -5.72 -4.48
CA ASP A 200 -25.18 -7.14 -4.29
C ASP A 200 -23.69 -7.43 -3.99
N SER A 201 -23.42 -8.23 -2.95
CA SER A 201 -22.06 -8.48 -2.42
C SER A 201 -21.09 -8.94 -3.51
N PHE A 202 -21.58 -9.66 -4.52
CA PHE A 202 -20.79 -10.11 -5.65
C PHE A 202 -20.18 -8.96 -6.49
N LEU A 203 -20.95 -7.89 -6.76
CA LEU A 203 -20.47 -6.73 -7.52
C LEU A 203 -19.40 -5.96 -6.74
N VAL A 204 -19.58 -5.88 -5.42
CA VAL A 204 -18.62 -5.27 -4.50
C VAL A 204 -17.30 -6.07 -4.52
N TYR A 205 -17.34 -7.40 -4.35
CA TYR A 205 -16.15 -8.25 -4.45
C TYR A 205 -15.46 -8.16 -5.82
N ALA A 206 -16.23 -8.17 -6.92
CA ALA A 206 -15.70 -8.10 -8.28
C ALA A 206 -14.96 -6.78 -8.57
N VAL A 207 -15.52 -5.64 -8.15
CA VAL A 207 -14.88 -4.33 -8.33
C VAL A 207 -13.63 -4.22 -7.48
N VAL A 208 -13.67 -4.67 -6.22
CA VAL A 208 -12.52 -4.62 -5.32
C VAL A 208 -11.39 -5.48 -5.85
N TYR A 209 -11.68 -6.70 -6.31
CA TYR A 209 -10.67 -7.56 -6.91
C TYR A 209 -10.06 -6.94 -8.17
N THR A 210 -10.90 -6.35 -9.02
CA THR A 210 -10.47 -5.69 -10.25
C THR A 210 -9.68 -4.42 -9.96
N VAL A 211 -10.03 -3.62 -8.96
CA VAL A 211 -9.25 -2.43 -8.62
C VAL A 211 -7.95 -2.87 -7.98
N TYR A 212 -7.98 -3.74 -6.96
CA TYR A 212 -6.85 -4.06 -6.08
C TYR A 212 -5.81 -4.98 -6.71
N PHE A 213 -6.25 -6.08 -7.31
CA PHE A 213 -5.37 -7.15 -7.79
C PHE A 213 -5.15 -7.12 -9.30
N PHE A 214 -5.98 -6.40 -10.05
CA PHE A 214 -5.75 -6.28 -11.48
C PHE A 214 -4.47 -5.49 -11.74
N PRO A 215 -3.58 -5.98 -12.61
CA PRO A 215 -2.23 -5.46 -12.73
C PRO A 215 -2.21 -4.23 -13.65
N TRP A 216 -2.87 -3.14 -13.24
CA TRP A 216 -3.02 -1.88 -13.99
C TRP A 216 -1.70 -1.28 -14.51
N ARG A 217 -0.60 -1.57 -13.82
CA ARG A 217 0.77 -1.16 -14.23
C ARG A 217 1.14 -1.71 -15.61
N TYR A 218 0.63 -2.88 -16.00
CA TYR A 218 0.94 -3.48 -17.30
C TYR A 218 0.18 -2.79 -18.43
N LEU A 219 -1.10 -2.47 -18.24
CA LEU A 219 -1.87 -1.64 -19.18
C LEU A 219 -1.21 -0.27 -19.40
N LYS A 220 -0.70 0.34 -18.33
CA LYS A 220 0.01 1.64 -18.42
C LYS A 220 1.33 1.53 -19.18
N ASN A 221 2.03 0.40 -19.07
CA ASN A 221 3.26 0.14 -19.81
C ASN A 221 3.01 -0.24 -21.28
N LEU A 222 1.97 -1.03 -21.56
CA LEU A 222 1.51 -1.34 -22.92
C LEU A 222 1.14 -0.07 -23.69
N ARG A 223 0.36 0.82 -23.07
CA ARG A 223 -0.02 2.11 -23.67
C ARG A 223 1.19 3.00 -23.97
N ARG A 224 2.18 3.02 -23.07
CA ARG A 224 3.44 3.74 -23.28
C ARG A 224 4.30 3.14 -24.40
N GLN A 225 4.20 1.83 -24.63
CA GLN A 225 4.92 1.14 -25.69
C GLN A 225 4.28 1.42 -27.06
N THR A 226 2.95 1.46 -27.14
CA THR A 226 2.22 1.86 -28.36
C THR A 226 2.42 3.35 -28.68
N ASP A 227 2.35 4.24 -27.68
CA ASP A 227 2.54 5.68 -27.90
C ASP A 227 4.00 6.04 -28.29
N GLY A 228 4.96 5.14 -27.99
CA GLY A 228 6.36 5.26 -28.41
C GLY A 228 6.64 4.71 -29.81
N LEU A 229 5.78 3.84 -30.34
CA LEU A 229 5.89 3.29 -31.70
C LEU A 229 5.28 4.22 -32.77
N ASP A 230 4.38 5.13 -32.38
CA ASP A 230 3.76 6.12 -33.29
C ASP A 230 4.60 7.42 -33.44
N ARG A 231 5.77 7.51 -32.81
CA ARG A 231 6.63 8.72 -32.82
C ARG A 231 8.00 8.54 -33.48
N ASP A 232 8.26 7.38 -34.05
CA ASP A 232 9.44 7.08 -34.88
C ASP A 232 9.01 6.79 -36.33
#